data_AF-A0A662QGE7-F1
#
_entry.id   AF-A0A662QGE7-F1
#
_cell.length_a   1.000
_cell.length_b   1.000
_cell.length_c   1.000
_cell.angle_alpha   90.00
_cell.angle_beta   90.00
_cell.angle_gamma   90.00
#
_symmetry.space_group_name_H-M   'P 1'
#
loop_
_entity.id
_entity.type
_entity.pdbx_description
1 polymer ?
#
loop_
_entity_poly.entity_id
_entity_poly.type
_entity_poly.pdbx_seq_one_letter_code
_entity_poly.pdbx_strand_id
1 'polypeptide(L)' 'TTSSMPPGLLRERVANIPLGRMAEPEEVAELIAFLAETTYITGQVISINAGEYV' A
#
# COMPACT_ATOMS: atom_id res chain seq x y z
N THR A 1 14.14 4.14 5.17
CA THR A 1 13.48 2.86 5.53
C THR A 1 12.52 3.15 6.67
N THR A 2 11.46 2.36 6.91
CA THR A 2 10.48 2.61 7.99
C THR A 2 11.11 2.92 9.36
N SER A 3 12.35 2.46 9.58
CA SER A 3 13.22 2.79 10.71
C SER A 3 13.60 4.27 10.90
N SER A 4 13.37 5.16 9.93
CA SER A 4 13.71 6.59 10.01
C SER A 4 12.52 7.51 10.28
N MET A 5 11.33 6.96 10.58
CA MET A 5 10.14 7.78 10.86
C MET A 5 10.17 8.33 12.29
N PRO A 6 9.76 9.61 12.50
CA PRO A 6 9.60 10.17 13.82
C PRO A 6 8.66 9.33 14.71
N PRO A 7 8.96 9.20 16.02
CA PRO A 7 8.08 8.49 16.94
C PRO A 7 6.68 9.10 16.95
N GLY A 8 5.65 8.26 16.76
CA GLY A 8 4.24 8.68 16.73
C GLY A 8 3.63 8.80 15.34
N LEU A 9 4.42 9.12 14.32
CA LEU A 9 3.93 9.31 12.94
C LEU A 9 3.30 8.03 12.36
N LEU A 10 3.89 6.87 12.65
CA LEU A 10 3.33 5.57 12.23
C LEU A 10 1.92 5.33 12.81
N ARG A 11 1.66 5.72 14.06
CA ARG A 11 0.36 5.52 14.69
C ARG A 11 -0.71 6.42 14.06
N GLU A 12 -0.36 7.68 13.80
CA GLU A 12 -1.25 8.62 13.14
C GLU A 12 -1.60 8.15 11.73
N ARG A 13 -0.62 7.66 10.97
CA ARG A 13 -0.87 7.09 9.64
C ARG A 13 -1.79 5.88 9.68
N VAL A 14 -1.52 4.93 10.58
CA VAL A 14 -2.36 3.72 10.73
C VAL A 14 -3.81 4.07 11.09
N ALA A 15 -4.04 5.13 11.87
CA ALA A 15 -5.38 5.58 12.22
C ALA A 15 -6.21 6.06 11.01
N ASN A 16 -5.54 6.53 9.95
CA ASN A 16 -6.19 6.96 8.71
C ASN A 16 -6.40 5.81 7.72
N ILE A 17 -5.88 4.62 8.00
CA ILE A 17 -6.08 3.43 7.16
C ILE A 17 -7.38 2.75 7.60
N PRO A 18 -8.39 2.59 6.73
CA PRO A 18 -9.63 1.87 7.06
C PRO A 18 -9.44 0.44 7.59
N LEU A 19 -8.43 -0.29 7.08
CA LEU A 19 -8.08 -1.62 7.59
C LEU A 19 -7.34 -1.58 8.94
N GLY A 20 -6.99 -0.39 9.45
CA GLY A 20 -6.42 -0.20 10.79
C GLY A 20 -5.01 -0.78 10.96
N ARG A 21 -4.31 -1.11 9.88
CA ARG A 21 -2.95 -1.66 9.91
C ARG A 21 -2.15 -1.27 8.66
N MET A 22 -0.83 -1.41 8.76
CA MET A 22 0.04 -1.35 7.59
C MET A 22 -0.19 -2.57 6.69
N ALA A 23 0.05 -2.40 5.40
CA ALA A 23 0.10 -3.51 4.46
C ALA A 23 1.36 -4.36 4.72
N GLU A 24 1.20 -5.67 4.57
CA GLU A 24 2.33 -6.60 4.51
C GLU A 24 2.92 -6.63 3.10
N PRO A 25 4.23 -6.88 2.94
CA PRO A 25 4.89 -6.94 1.63
C PRO A 25 4.20 -7.89 0.63
N GLU A 26 3.65 -8.99 1.13
CA GLU A 26 2.95 -10.01 0.35
C GLU A 26 1.70 -9.44 -0.33
N GLU A 27 0.97 -8.54 0.33
CA GLU A 27 -0.24 -7.91 -0.23
C GLU A 27 0.11 -7.04 -1.46
N VAL A 28 1.28 -6.40 -1.45
CA VAL A 28 1.79 -5.66 -2.62
C VAL A 28 2.26 -6.61 -3.72
N ALA A 29 2.92 -7.71 -3.34
CA ALA A 29 3.39 -8.71 -4.29
C ALA A 29 2.24 -9.38 -5.06
N GLU A 30 1.11 -9.64 -4.41
CA GLU A 30 -0.09 -10.21 -5.05
C GLU A 30 -0.63 -9.31 -6.17
N LEU A 31 -0.73 -8.01 -5.94
CA LEU A 31 -1.15 -7.06 -6.99
C LEU A 31 -0.16 -7.04 -8.15
N ILE A 32 1.14 -7.05 -7.87
CA ILE A 32 2.18 -7.09 -8.90
C ILE A 32 2.08 -8.38 -9.72
N ALA A 33 1.89 -9.53 -9.08
CA ALA A 33 1.74 -10.81 -9.75
C ALA A 33 0.52 -10.80 -10.68
N PHE A 34 -0.62 -10.30 -10.21
CA PHE A 34 -1.81 -10.11 -11.04
C PHE A 34 -1.55 -9.19 -12.25
N LEU A 35 -0.86 -8.06 -12.03
CA LEU A 35 -0.53 -7.13 -13.11
C LEU A 35 0.52 -7.69 -14.09
N ALA A 36 1.36 -8.62 -13.67
CA ALA A 36 2.33 -9.26 -14.55
C ALA A 36 1.68 -10.19 -15.58
N GLU A 37 0.45 -10.66 -15.33
CA GLU A 37 -0.29 -11.53 -16.23
C GLU A 37 -1.02 -10.76 -17.35
N THR A 38 -1.16 -9.44 -17.23
CA THR A 38 -1.85 -8.60 -18.23
C THR A 38 -0.87 -7.98 -19.23
N THR A 39 -1.23 -8.01 -20.51
CA THR A 39 -0.43 -7.43 -21.61
C THR A 39 -0.99 -6.10 -22.14
N TYR A 40 -2.11 -5.63 -21.60
CA TYR A 40 -2.84 -4.48 -22.15
C TYR A 40 -3.07 -3.35 -21.13
N ILE A 41 -2.59 -3.52 -19.90
CA ILE A 41 -2.62 -2.46 -18.88
C ILE A 41 -1.25 -1.77 -18.86
N THR A 42 -1.24 -0.48 -19.17
CA THR A 42 -0.04 0.36 -19.18
C THR A 42 -0.37 1.81 -18.81
N GLY A 43 0.61 2.54 -18.27
CA GLY A 43 0.46 3.94 -17.89
C GLY A 43 -0.47 4.22 -16.70
N GLN A 44 -0.89 3.18 -15.96
CA GLN A 44 -1.79 3.33 -14.82
C GLN A 44 -1.02 3.43 -13.50
N VAL A 45 -1.57 4.23 -12.58
CA VAL A 45 -1.13 4.29 -11.18
C VAL A 45 -2.23 3.63 -10.34
N ILE A 46 -1.90 2.54 -9.67
CA ILE A 46 -2.85 1.77 -8.85
C ILE A 46 -2.48 1.96 -7.38
N SER A 47 -3.39 2.56 -6.62
CA SER A 47 -3.24 2.77 -5.19
C SER A 47 -3.52 1.47 -4.42
N ILE A 48 -2.52 0.96 -3.72
CA ILE A 48 -2.63 -0.16 -2.77
C ILE A 48 -2.38 0.33 -1.34
N ASN A 49 -3.37 1.01 -0.79
CA ASN A 49 -3.24 1.75 0.47
C ASN A 49 -4.32 1.40 1.50
N ALA A 50 -5.07 0.31 1.28
CA ALA A 50 -6.15 -0.11 2.16
C ALA A 50 -7.24 0.97 2.41
N GLY A 51 -7.39 1.94 1.50
CA GLY A 51 -8.34 3.05 1.60
C GLY A 51 -7.81 4.28 2.36
N GLU A 52 -6.50 4.39 2.61
CA GLU A 52 -5.87 5.57 3.24
C GLU A 52 -6.16 6.87 2.45
N TYR A 53 -6.37 6.76 1.13
CA TYR A 53 -6.69 7.88 0.23
C TYR A 53 -7.77 7.46 -0.77
N VAL A 54 -8.73 8.36 -1.07
CA VAL A 54 -9.75 8.24 -2.13
C VAL A 54 -9.50 9.29 -3.20
#